data_AF-A0A2E2IIG5-F1
#
_entry.id   AF-A0A2E2IIG5-F1
#
_cell.length_a   1.000
_cell.length_b   1.000
_cell.length_c   1.000
_cell.angle_alpha   90.00
_cell.angle_beta   90.00
_cell.angle_gamma   90.00
#
_symmetry.space_group_name_H-M   'P 1'
#
loop_
_entity.id
_entity.type
_entity.pdbx_description
1 polymer ?
#
loop_
_entity_poly.entity_id
_entity_poly.type
_entity_poly.pdbx_seq_one_letter_code
_entity_poly.pdbx_strand_id
1 'polypeptide(L)'
;MITQKIAEAKLAKQKLFFQTLIIILLLSVLCVLLIVWASMPKTIHDSSEAESSQTLDIVDIPVVTESAQDNETLRQAYLESYAHYENTLKPELNKIELQQWDKALAERLNTTERSAIKQFGEAKYAQAKATLDTLIKHAETAITDSQDQFKTAIQDARQAFDNNQYQPAKLAISKALMLDNSSQQAIDLAERIEQLPEIASLVDQINVAKVENDLQTELTLINQLLTLTPEREALKQRAQTLQSTLDNQKFQSFIAQSYTAIENGRIDAAKTALNQARNIHPNRAEISDVNSAILQYEKNQRVQNALSNARQAETKDDWQTVKTNLEQVIKETPNNQTATDKLAMANAILSLNNKIDDYLKTPYRLSNGQLSEQARSTINQATNYRNQSPSLTTKRRELENVLTAVNRTIPVEVRSDNKTHIQVRGVGNVGVIDAKEIQLKPGQYTFEGKRPGFKSKLVEVTIPYDVSRYSLTLVCDEPI
;
A
#
# COMPACT_ATOMS: atom_id res chain seq x y z
N MET A 1 -10.42 -53.00 30.99
CA MET A 1 -9.13 -52.96 31.73
C MET A 1 -8.54 -51.55 31.87
N ILE A 2 -8.75 -50.61 30.93
CA ILE A 2 -8.20 -49.24 31.01
C ILE A 2 -9.03 -48.31 31.92
N THR A 3 -10.35 -48.47 31.96
CA THR A 3 -11.26 -47.65 32.78
C THR A 3 -11.07 -47.85 34.29
N GLN A 4 -10.67 -49.06 34.72
CA GLN A 4 -10.43 -49.39 36.11
C GLN A 4 -9.12 -48.75 36.65
N LYS A 5 -8.07 -48.70 35.81
CA LYS A 5 -6.79 -48.03 36.17
C LYS A 5 -6.92 -46.51 36.30
N ILE A 6 -7.84 -45.88 35.57
CA ILE A 6 -8.09 -44.44 35.66
C ILE A 6 -8.86 -44.07 36.94
N ALA A 7 -9.75 -44.95 37.41
CA ALA A 7 -10.47 -44.77 38.67
C ALA A 7 -9.54 -44.93 39.90
N GLU A 8 -8.66 -45.94 39.88
CA GLU A 8 -7.65 -46.14 40.94
C GLU A 8 -6.64 -44.99 41.02
N ALA A 9 -6.20 -44.46 39.88
CA ALA A 9 -5.29 -43.31 39.84
C ALA A 9 -5.92 -42.02 40.40
N LYS A 10 -7.24 -41.82 40.22
CA LYS A 10 -7.95 -40.66 40.80
C LYS A 10 -8.10 -40.76 42.32
N LEU A 11 -8.39 -41.96 42.84
CA LEU A 11 -8.48 -42.20 44.29
C LEU A 11 -7.13 -42.04 45.00
N ALA A 12 -6.03 -42.52 44.39
CA ALA A 12 -4.69 -42.33 44.94
C ALA A 12 -4.29 -40.85 45.03
N LYS A 13 -4.66 -40.05 44.01
CA LYS A 13 -4.36 -38.61 43.97
C LYS A 13 -5.18 -37.81 44.99
N GLN A 14 -6.43 -38.19 45.24
CA GLN A 14 -7.26 -37.59 46.29
C GLN A 14 -6.78 -37.91 47.71
N LYS A 15 -6.27 -39.13 47.94
CA LYS A 15 -5.73 -39.54 49.25
C LYS A 15 -4.44 -38.78 49.60
N LEU A 16 -3.56 -38.57 48.61
CA LEU A 16 -2.36 -37.73 48.75
C LEU A 16 -2.71 -36.26 49.01
N PHE A 17 -3.71 -35.72 48.30
CA PHE A 17 -4.17 -34.34 48.50
C PHE A 17 -4.73 -34.10 49.91
N PHE A 18 -5.55 -35.02 50.42
CA PHE A 18 -6.07 -34.93 51.80
C PHE A 18 -4.98 -35.11 52.86
N GLN A 19 -3.99 -35.99 52.66
CA GLN A 19 -2.84 -36.11 53.57
C GLN A 19 -2.01 -34.83 53.62
N THR A 20 -1.75 -34.18 52.47
CA THR A 20 -1.01 -32.90 52.45
C THR A 20 -1.77 -31.77 53.13
N LEU A 21 -3.11 -31.74 53.01
CA LEU A 21 -3.95 -30.74 53.66
C LEU A 21 -3.94 -30.89 55.20
N ILE A 22 -4.01 -32.13 55.70
CA ILE A 22 -3.97 -32.42 57.14
C ILE A 22 -2.61 -32.06 57.75
N ILE A 23 -1.50 -32.30 57.04
CA ILE A 23 -0.15 -31.93 57.50
C ILE A 23 -0.01 -30.41 57.60
N ILE A 24 -0.49 -29.65 56.61
CA ILE A 24 -0.45 -28.18 56.63
C ILE A 24 -1.31 -27.62 57.77
N LEU A 25 -2.46 -28.23 58.05
CA LEU A 25 -3.36 -27.81 59.12
C LEU A 25 -2.81 -28.15 60.52
N LEU A 26 -2.10 -29.28 60.68
CA LEU A 26 -1.38 -29.59 61.92
C LEU A 26 -0.18 -28.65 62.14
N LEU A 27 0.52 -28.26 61.07
CA LEU A 27 1.65 -27.33 61.15
C LEU A 27 1.19 -25.92 61.54
N SER A 28 0.03 -25.47 61.04
CA SER A 28 -0.52 -24.17 61.39
C SER A 28 -1.00 -24.10 62.84
N VAL A 29 -1.62 -25.18 63.36
CA VAL A 29 -2.01 -25.27 64.78
C VAL A 29 -0.79 -25.30 65.71
N LEU A 30 0.30 -25.97 65.30
CA LEU A 30 1.57 -25.97 66.04
C LEU A 30 2.21 -24.57 66.10
N CYS A 31 2.17 -23.81 65.00
CA CYS A 31 2.65 -22.43 64.96
C CYS A 31 1.83 -21.51 65.88
N VAL A 32 0.51 -21.67 65.94
CA VAL A 32 -0.35 -20.87 66.83
C VAL A 32 -0.09 -21.22 68.31
N LEU A 33 0.13 -22.49 68.64
CA LEU A 33 0.49 -22.92 70.01
C LEU A 33 1.84 -22.37 70.47
N LEU A 34 2.82 -22.26 69.57
CA LEU A 34 4.14 -21.65 69.87
C LEU A 34 4.04 -20.14 70.14
N ILE A 35 3.16 -19.43 69.44
CA ILE A 35 2.92 -17.99 69.66
C ILE A 35 2.23 -17.73 71.02
N VAL A 36 1.33 -18.63 71.44
CA VAL A 36 0.65 -18.55 72.74
C VAL A 36 1.61 -18.87 73.90
N TRP A 37 2.55 -19.81 73.72
CA TRP A 37 3.56 -20.12 74.74
C TRP A 37 4.55 -18.96 74.99
N ALA A 38 4.90 -18.21 73.95
CA ALA A 38 5.81 -17.07 74.04
C ALA A 38 5.21 -15.82 74.71
N SER A 39 3.90 -15.79 74.99
CA SER A 39 3.17 -14.59 75.42
C SER A 39 2.66 -14.62 76.88
N MET A 40 3.16 -15.49 77.74
CA MET A 40 2.82 -15.48 79.17
C MET A 40 3.64 -14.42 79.94
N PRO A 41 3.00 -13.45 80.63
CA PRO A 41 3.70 -12.45 81.42
C PRO A 41 4.23 -13.03 82.74
N LYS A 42 5.54 -12.91 83.00
CA LYS A 42 6.10 -13.16 84.33
C LYS A 42 5.88 -11.95 85.22
N THR A 43 5.00 -12.12 86.20
CA THR A 43 4.76 -11.19 87.29
C THR A 43 5.94 -11.15 88.27
N ILE A 44 6.17 -9.93 88.72
CA ILE A 44 7.14 -9.42 89.70
C ILE A 44 7.10 -10.19 91.03
N HIS A 45 8.24 -10.31 91.71
CA HIS A 45 8.27 -10.32 93.17
C HIS A 45 9.35 -9.37 93.68
N ASP A 46 8.87 -8.46 94.52
CA ASP A 46 9.59 -7.44 95.29
C ASP A 46 10.29 -8.07 96.50
N SER A 47 11.41 -7.47 96.92
CA SER A 47 12.06 -7.64 98.23
C SER A 47 13.12 -6.55 98.45
N SER A 48 12.75 -5.57 99.28
CA SER A 48 13.60 -4.82 100.23
C SER A 48 14.70 -5.71 100.85
N GLU A 49 15.89 -5.27 101.26
CA GLU A 49 16.18 -4.18 102.19
C GLU A 49 17.72 -3.98 102.33
N ALA A 50 18.15 -2.72 102.58
CA ALA A 50 19.31 -2.24 103.36
C ALA A 50 20.72 -2.86 103.21
N GLU A 51 21.87 -2.21 103.38
CA GLU A 51 22.36 -0.88 103.75
C GLU A 51 23.89 -0.95 103.55
N SER A 52 24.55 0.17 103.22
CA SER A 52 25.74 0.67 103.94
C SER A 52 26.45 1.75 103.14
N SER A 53 26.24 2.96 103.61
CA SER A 53 27.09 4.15 103.63
C SER A 53 28.53 4.00 103.13
N GLN A 54 28.94 4.92 102.23
CA GLN A 54 30.10 5.78 102.49
C GLN A 54 29.79 7.22 102.02
N THR A 55 30.04 8.12 102.96
CA THR A 55 29.85 9.57 102.95
C THR A 55 31.00 10.32 102.29
N LEU A 56 30.64 11.49 101.73
CA LEU A 56 31.43 12.73 101.61
C LEU A 56 32.66 12.69 100.70
N ASP A 57 32.60 13.44 99.59
CA ASP A 57 33.26 14.73 99.58
C ASP A 57 32.67 15.67 98.50
N ILE A 58 32.23 16.83 98.97
CA ILE A 58 31.92 18.01 98.15
C ILE A 58 33.26 18.55 97.70
N VAL A 59 33.62 18.31 96.44
CA VAL A 59 34.70 19.06 95.78
C VAL A 59 34.06 20.27 95.13
N ASP A 60 34.41 21.40 95.72
CA ASP A 60 34.22 22.76 95.22
C ASP A 60 34.39 22.84 93.70
N ILE A 61 33.45 23.47 93.02
CA ILE A 61 33.57 23.88 91.63
C ILE A 61 34.61 25.01 91.62
N PRO A 62 35.80 24.85 91.01
CA PRO A 62 36.60 26.02 90.71
C PRO A 62 35.87 26.74 89.57
N VAL A 63 35.37 27.94 89.86
CA VAL A 63 35.14 28.97 88.85
C VAL A 63 36.50 29.20 88.19
N VAL A 64 36.74 28.49 87.09
CA VAL A 64 37.84 28.80 86.19
C VAL A 64 37.47 30.11 85.53
N THR A 65 38.09 31.19 85.97
CA THR A 65 38.28 32.38 85.14
C THR A 65 38.99 31.94 83.86
N GLU A 66 38.21 31.74 82.79
CA GLU A 66 38.70 31.48 81.43
C GLU A 66 39.70 32.56 81.06
N SER A 67 40.89 32.15 80.62
CA SER A 67 41.86 33.08 80.08
C SER A 67 41.36 33.59 78.71
N ALA A 68 41.72 34.82 78.34
CA ALA A 68 41.34 35.39 77.03
C ALA A 68 41.82 34.53 75.83
N GLN A 69 42.85 33.70 76.02
CA GLN A 69 43.43 32.84 75.00
C GLN A 69 42.65 31.52 74.79
N ASP A 70 42.02 30.99 75.85
CA ASP A 70 41.15 29.81 75.78
C ASP A 70 39.83 30.13 75.05
N ASN A 71 39.29 31.34 75.27
CA ASN A 71 38.04 31.79 74.64
C ASN A 71 38.18 32.02 73.12
N GLU A 72 39.31 32.55 72.65
CA GLU A 72 39.56 32.71 71.21
C GLU A 72 39.73 31.35 70.51
N THR A 73 40.38 30.40 71.18
CA THR A 73 40.56 29.03 70.67
C THR A 73 39.21 28.30 70.56
N LEU A 74 38.37 28.39 71.59
CA LEU A 74 37.01 27.80 71.58
C LEU A 74 36.09 28.44 70.54
N ARG A 75 36.20 29.76 70.35
CA ARG A 75 35.48 30.49 69.31
C ARG A 75 35.85 29.99 67.91
N GLN A 76 37.14 29.85 67.62
CA GLN A 76 37.61 29.36 66.33
C GLN A 76 37.16 27.91 66.08
N ALA A 77 37.28 27.04 67.09
CA ALA A 77 36.84 25.65 67.00
C ALA A 77 35.31 25.53 66.75
N TYR A 78 34.50 26.42 67.34
CA TYR A 78 33.07 26.50 67.03
C TYR A 78 32.84 26.90 65.57
N LEU A 79 33.50 27.96 65.08
CA LEU A 79 33.30 28.44 63.71
C LEU A 79 33.66 27.39 62.66
N GLU A 80 34.74 26.64 62.87
CA GLU A 80 35.14 25.52 62.01
C GLU A 80 34.11 24.39 62.01
N SER A 81 33.64 23.99 63.20
CA SER A 81 32.59 22.97 63.34
C SER A 81 31.27 23.42 62.72
N TYR A 82 30.94 24.70 62.84
CA TYR A 82 29.71 25.27 62.30
C TYR A 82 29.78 25.36 60.77
N ALA A 83 30.95 25.73 60.23
CA ALA A 83 31.18 25.71 58.79
C ALA A 83 31.09 24.28 58.23
N HIS A 84 31.55 23.26 58.96
CA HIS A 84 31.35 21.86 58.57
C HIS A 84 29.87 21.47 58.58
N TYR A 85 29.13 21.80 59.65
CA TYR A 85 27.69 21.55 59.71
C TYR A 85 26.94 22.24 58.55
N GLU A 86 27.15 23.54 58.35
CA GLU A 86 26.41 24.34 57.36
C GLU A 86 26.75 23.96 55.92
N ASN A 87 28.02 23.68 55.60
CA ASN A 87 28.47 23.45 54.23
C ASN A 87 28.54 21.97 53.86
N THR A 88 28.54 21.04 54.82
CA THR A 88 28.65 19.60 54.57
C THR A 88 27.42 18.83 55.02
N LEU A 89 26.98 18.99 56.27
CA LEU A 89 25.91 18.15 56.81
C LEU A 89 24.51 18.67 56.44
N LYS A 90 24.29 19.98 56.52
CA LYS A 90 23.00 20.61 56.23
C LYS A 90 22.52 20.40 54.78
N PRO A 91 23.38 20.46 53.74
CA PRO A 91 22.98 20.10 52.39
C PRO A 91 22.58 18.62 52.25
N GLU A 92 23.26 17.70 52.93
CA GLU A 92 22.87 16.28 52.94
C GLU A 92 21.56 16.05 53.70
N LEU A 93 21.35 16.74 54.83
CA LEU A 93 20.07 16.72 55.55
C LEU A 93 18.92 17.28 54.71
N ASN A 94 19.17 18.27 53.85
CA ASN A 94 18.16 18.84 52.95
C ASN A 94 17.71 17.86 51.86
N LYS A 95 18.48 16.80 51.58
CA LYS A 95 18.04 15.70 50.71
C LYS A 95 17.02 14.79 51.39
N ILE A 96 16.89 14.89 52.72
CA ILE A 96 15.99 14.06 53.52
C ILE A 96 14.74 14.88 53.82
N GLU A 97 13.56 14.32 53.58
CA GLU A 97 12.28 14.91 54.00
C GLU A 97 12.08 14.68 55.50
N LEU A 98 12.95 15.27 56.34
CA LEU A 98 13.03 15.03 57.79
C LEU A 98 11.68 15.21 58.50
N GLN A 99 10.87 16.18 58.07
CA GLN A 99 9.54 16.42 58.64
C GLN A 99 8.57 15.24 58.44
N GLN A 100 8.73 14.50 57.34
CA GLN A 100 7.91 13.34 57.01
C GLN A 100 8.51 12.04 57.57
N TRP A 101 9.84 11.92 57.54
CA TRP A 101 10.55 10.73 58.00
C TRP A 101 10.64 10.63 59.53
N ASP A 102 11.10 11.69 60.20
CA ASP A 102 11.21 11.77 61.66
C ASP A 102 11.04 13.23 62.14
N LYS A 103 9.79 13.60 62.39
CA LYS A 103 9.41 14.94 62.88
C LYS A 103 10.13 15.31 64.17
N ALA A 104 10.32 14.36 65.09
CA ALA A 104 10.93 14.63 66.39
C ALA A 104 12.44 14.92 66.24
N LEU A 105 13.12 14.20 65.36
CA LEU A 105 14.51 14.47 64.99
C LEU A 105 14.63 15.82 64.29
N ALA A 106 13.73 16.16 63.37
CA ALA A 106 13.72 17.44 62.68
C ALA A 106 13.59 18.62 63.66
N GLU A 107 12.66 18.52 64.62
CA GLU A 107 12.49 19.51 65.70
C GLU A 107 13.73 19.58 66.61
N ARG A 108 14.33 18.44 66.95
CA ARG A 108 15.55 18.36 67.76
C ARG A 108 16.75 19.02 67.08
N LEU A 109 17.01 18.73 65.80
CA LEU A 109 18.09 19.35 65.04
C LEU A 109 17.91 20.88 65.00
N ASN A 110 16.70 21.35 64.65
CA ASN A 110 16.41 22.78 64.57
C ASN A 110 16.55 23.51 65.92
N THR A 111 16.03 22.92 66.99
CA THR A 111 16.14 23.50 68.34
C THR A 111 17.58 23.51 68.86
N THR A 112 18.37 22.47 68.54
CA THR A 112 19.77 22.36 68.94
C THR A 112 20.64 23.36 68.17
N GLU A 113 20.41 23.52 66.86
CA GLU A 113 21.04 24.54 66.02
C GLU A 113 20.77 25.96 66.55
N ARG A 114 19.51 26.30 66.83
CA ARG A 114 19.15 27.60 67.41
C ARG A 114 19.80 27.84 68.78
N SER A 115 19.91 26.79 69.60
CA SER A 115 20.53 26.89 70.92
C SER A 115 22.04 27.11 70.84
N ALA A 116 22.73 26.41 69.93
CA ALA A 116 24.16 26.58 69.68
C ALA A 116 24.47 28.02 69.20
N ILE A 117 23.69 28.52 68.22
CA ILE A 117 23.84 29.89 67.70
C ILE A 117 23.59 30.94 68.80
N LYS A 118 22.55 30.75 69.62
CA LYS A 118 22.24 31.65 70.74
C LYS A 118 23.38 31.68 71.77
N GLN A 119 23.87 30.52 72.20
CA GLN A 119 24.98 30.42 73.17
C GLN A 119 26.26 31.07 72.63
N PHE A 120 26.54 30.91 71.34
CA PHE A 120 27.68 31.56 70.69
C PHE A 120 27.54 33.10 70.71
N GLY A 121 26.34 33.62 70.40
CA GLY A 121 26.05 35.06 70.46
C GLY A 121 26.11 35.65 71.88
N GLU A 122 25.91 34.84 72.91
CA GLU A 122 26.08 35.18 74.33
C GLU A 122 27.53 35.02 74.83
N ALA A 123 28.49 34.76 73.93
CA ALA A 123 29.90 34.51 74.23
C ALA A 123 30.17 33.28 75.14
N LYS A 124 29.22 32.33 75.23
CA LYS A 124 29.36 31.07 75.97
C LYS A 124 30.01 30.00 75.09
N TYR A 125 31.26 30.22 74.66
CA TYR A 125 31.89 29.44 73.58
C TYR A 125 32.03 27.94 73.89
N ALA A 126 32.39 27.57 75.13
CA ALA A 126 32.46 26.16 75.55
C ALA A 126 31.10 25.45 75.44
N GLN A 127 30.02 26.12 75.90
CA GLN A 127 28.66 25.58 75.83
C GLN A 127 28.15 25.50 74.39
N ALA A 128 28.40 26.55 73.60
CA ALA A 128 28.03 26.59 72.19
C ALA A 128 28.71 25.48 71.39
N LYS A 129 30.00 25.22 71.65
CA LYS A 129 30.77 24.13 71.03
C LYS A 129 30.21 22.76 71.40
N ALA A 130 29.93 22.51 72.68
CA ALA A 130 29.35 21.24 73.12
C ALA A 130 27.95 20.99 72.52
N THR A 131 27.11 22.03 72.44
CA THR A 131 25.78 21.95 71.81
C THR A 131 25.91 21.71 70.30
N LEU A 132 26.86 22.35 69.63
CA LEU A 132 27.14 22.14 68.20
C LEU A 132 27.69 20.73 67.92
N ASP A 133 28.55 20.20 68.77
CA ASP A 133 29.04 18.81 68.65
C ASP A 133 27.90 17.80 68.78
N THR A 134 26.93 18.08 69.65
CA THR A 134 25.70 17.29 69.78
C THR A 134 24.84 17.38 68.51
N LEU A 135 24.71 18.58 67.93
CA LEU A 135 24.01 18.79 66.65
C LEU A 135 24.67 17.99 65.51
N ILE A 136 25.99 18.09 65.38
CA ILE A 136 26.79 17.38 64.37
C ILE A 136 26.59 15.87 64.52
N LYS A 137 26.72 15.33 65.74
CA LYS A 137 26.52 13.89 65.99
C LYS A 137 25.11 13.43 65.61
N HIS A 138 24.08 14.21 65.94
CA HIS A 138 22.71 13.89 65.54
C HIS A 138 22.53 13.96 64.02
N ALA A 139 23.13 14.95 63.35
CA ALA A 139 23.07 15.10 61.91
C ALA A 139 23.78 13.95 61.18
N GLU A 140 24.99 13.57 61.60
CA GLU A 140 25.75 12.44 61.04
C GLU A 140 24.99 11.12 61.21
N THR A 141 24.40 10.90 62.39
CA THR A 141 23.57 9.72 62.65
C THR A 141 22.35 9.70 61.73
N ALA A 142 21.64 10.82 61.61
CA ALA A 142 20.48 10.96 60.75
C ALA A 142 20.80 10.68 59.27
N ILE A 143 21.91 11.22 58.78
CA ILE A 143 22.38 10.99 57.40
C ILE A 143 22.70 9.51 57.19
N THR A 144 23.43 8.89 58.12
CA THR A 144 23.80 7.46 58.04
C THR A 144 22.56 6.56 58.04
N ASP A 145 21.64 6.78 58.98
CA ASP A 145 20.40 6.02 59.09
C ASP A 145 19.52 6.17 57.85
N SER A 146 19.45 7.39 57.30
CA SER A 146 18.70 7.67 56.07
C SER A 146 19.30 6.93 54.88
N GLN A 147 20.62 6.98 54.70
CA GLN A 147 21.32 6.28 53.62
C GLN A 147 21.13 4.76 53.67
N ASP A 148 21.17 4.16 54.86
CA ASP A 148 20.97 2.73 55.01
C ASP A 148 19.52 2.32 54.76
N GLN A 149 18.55 3.07 55.26
CA GLN A 149 17.14 2.83 54.95
C GLN A 149 16.82 3.09 53.47
N PHE A 150 17.49 4.05 52.84
CA PHE A 150 17.35 4.35 51.42
C PHE A 150 17.74 3.14 50.58
N LYS A 151 18.90 2.51 50.88
CA LYS A 151 19.37 1.30 50.18
C LYS A 151 18.34 0.17 50.25
N THR A 152 17.72 -0.04 51.40
CA THR A 152 16.65 -1.04 51.54
C THR A 152 15.41 -0.63 50.74
N ALA A 153 14.94 0.60 50.91
CA ALA A 153 13.72 1.08 50.26
C ALA A 153 13.82 1.06 48.72
N ILE A 154 14.98 1.44 48.16
CA ILE A 154 15.20 1.40 46.71
C ILE A 154 15.30 -0.04 46.19
N GLN A 155 15.84 -0.97 46.98
CA GLN A 155 15.88 -2.39 46.62
C GLN A 155 14.48 -3.00 46.65
N ASP A 156 13.68 -2.71 47.68
CA ASP A 156 12.29 -3.16 47.79
C ASP A 156 11.44 -2.62 46.63
N ALA A 157 11.63 -1.34 46.27
CA ALA A 157 10.96 -0.72 45.13
C ALA A 157 11.32 -1.41 43.80
N ARG A 158 12.60 -1.74 43.59
CA ARG A 158 13.06 -2.48 42.40
C ARG A 158 12.45 -3.87 42.35
N GLN A 159 12.52 -4.62 43.44
CA GLN A 159 11.97 -5.97 43.50
C GLN A 159 10.46 -5.97 43.23
N ALA A 160 9.71 -5.03 43.82
CA ALA A 160 8.29 -4.89 43.56
C ALA A 160 8.00 -4.47 42.11
N PHE A 161 8.80 -3.56 41.54
CA PHE A 161 8.71 -3.17 40.13
C PHE A 161 8.94 -4.37 39.20
N ASP A 162 10.00 -5.14 39.41
CA ASP A 162 10.36 -6.32 38.61
C ASP A 162 9.27 -7.41 38.70
N ASN A 163 8.58 -7.50 39.85
CA ASN A 163 7.45 -8.40 40.06
C ASN A 163 6.10 -7.83 39.57
N ASN A 164 6.08 -6.66 38.92
CA ASN A 164 4.88 -5.95 38.45
C ASN A 164 3.87 -5.61 39.57
N GLN A 165 4.37 -5.35 40.79
CA GLN A 165 3.57 -5.07 41.97
C GLN A 165 3.48 -3.56 42.21
N TYR A 166 2.53 -2.88 41.56
CA TYR A 166 2.40 -1.41 41.61
C TYR A 166 2.34 -0.85 43.04
N GLN A 167 1.42 -1.36 43.88
CA GLN A 167 1.21 -0.80 45.22
C GLN A 167 2.45 -0.98 46.14
N PRO A 168 3.06 -2.18 46.25
CA PRO A 168 4.32 -2.34 46.98
C PRO A 168 5.46 -1.48 46.42
N ALA A 169 5.59 -1.37 45.10
CA ALA A 169 6.65 -0.58 44.46
C ALA A 169 6.47 0.91 44.76
N LYS A 170 5.25 1.43 44.65
CA LYS A 170 4.90 2.83 44.94
C LYS A 170 5.17 3.19 46.39
N LEU A 171 4.83 2.31 47.32
CA LEU A 171 5.10 2.51 48.74
C LEU A 171 6.61 2.57 49.01
N ALA A 172 7.36 1.59 48.50
CA ALA A 172 8.80 1.51 48.72
C ALA A 172 9.58 2.67 48.06
N ILE A 173 9.19 3.09 46.84
CA ILE A 173 9.87 4.20 46.16
C ILE A 173 9.54 5.55 46.81
N SER A 174 8.32 5.73 47.32
CA SER A 174 7.96 6.92 48.11
C SER A 174 8.81 7.01 49.38
N LYS A 175 9.05 5.87 50.05
CA LYS A 175 9.96 5.82 51.20
C LYS A 175 11.40 6.16 50.78
N ALA A 176 11.89 5.66 49.65
CA ALA A 176 13.23 5.99 49.16
C ALA A 176 13.37 7.50 48.86
N LEU A 177 12.41 8.11 48.16
CA LEU A 177 12.40 9.55 47.87
C LEU A 177 12.26 10.43 49.12
N MET A 178 11.63 9.92 50.19
CA MET A 178 11.59 10.60 51.48
C MET A 178 12.96 10.62 52.19
N LEU A 179 13.79 9.61 51.93
CA LEU A 179 15.12 9.42 52.55
C LEU A 179 16.25 10.07 51.72
N ASP A 180 16.06 10.20 50.41
CA ASP A 180 16.91 10.99 49.51
C ASP A 180 16.08 11.48 48.31
N ASN A 181 15.56 12.70 48.40
CA ASN A 181 14.73 13.35 47.39
C ASN A 181 15.51 13.81 46.15
N SER A 182 16.85 13.75 46.21
CA SER A 182 17.75 14.17 45.13
C SER A 182 18.28 13.00 44.29
N SER A 183 17.95 11.77 44.69
CA SER A 183 18.41 10.56 44.01
C SER A 183 17.76 10.40 42.64
N GLN A 184 18.52 10.68 41.58
CA GLN A 184 18.07 10.47 40.19
C GLN A 184 17.61 9.02 39.97
N GLN A 185 18.29 8.06 40.59
CA GLN A 185 17.93 6.65 40.52
C GLN A 185 16.53 6.36 41.08
N ALA A 186 16.15 7.03 42.17
CA ALA A 186 14.82 6.89 42.78
C ALA A 186 13.75 7.62 41.97
N ILE A 187 14.07 8.82 41.46
CA ILE A 187 13.19 9.61 40.59
C ILE A 187 12.84 8.81 39.31
N ASP A 188 13.84 8.30 38.59
CA ASP A 188 13.64 7.52 37.36
C ASP A 188 12.81 6.25 37.62
N LEU A 189 13.04 5.58 38.76
CA LEU A 189 12.29 4.38 39.12
C LEU A 189 10.85 4.72 39.51
N ALA A 190 10.60 5.86 40.17
CA ALA A 190 9.25 6.31 40.51
C ALA A 190 8.42 6.57 39.25
N GLU A 191 9.00 7.26 38.25
CA GLU A 191 8.34 7.51 36.97
C GLU A 191 7.95 6.20 36.27
N ARG A 192 8.84 5.20 36.27
CA ARG A 192 8.55 3.88 35.70
C ARG A 192 7.51 3.10 36.48
N ILE A 193 7.50 3.19 37.80
CA ILE A 193 6.50 2.54 38.66
C ILE A 193 5.10 3.06 38.35
N GLU A 194 4.94 4.36 38.11
CA GLU A 194 3.63 4.94 37.77
C GLU A 194 3.03 4.41 36.45
N GLN A 195 3.86 3.84 35.56
CA GLN A 195 3.40 3.22 34.32
C GLN A 195 2.87 1.79 34.51
N LEU A 196 3.12 1.13 35.65
CA LEU A 196 2.74 -0.27 35.87
C LEU A 196 1.24 -0.57 35.70
N PRO A 197 0.29 0.26 36.16
CA PRO A 197 -1.14 0.00 35.96
C PRO A 197 -1.54 0.02 34.49
N GLU A 198 -0.98 0.94 33.70
CA GLU A 198 -1.22 1.02 32.25
C GLU A 198 -0.60 -0.17 31.53
N ILE A 199 0.64 -0.53 31.87
CA ILE A 199 1.33 -1.73 31.36
C ILE A 199 0.50 -2.99 31.61
N ALA A 200 -0.02 -3.17 32.84
CA ALA A 200 -0.84 -4.34 33.20
C ALA A 200 -2.14 -4.38 32.38
N SER A 201 -2.83 -3.24 32.26
CA SER A 201 -4.03 -3.11 31.45
C SER A 201 -3.78 -3.44 29.97
N LEU A 202 -2.69 -2.94 29.39
CA LEU A 202 -2.31 -3.24 28.00
C LEU A 202 -1.98 -4.72 27.82
N VAL A 203 -1.26 -5.35 28.75
CA VAL A 203 -0.97 -6.78 28.70
C VAL A 203 -2.25 -7.62 28.71
N ASP A 204 -3.21 -7.29 29.56
CA ASP A 204 -4.50 -7.98 29.61
C ASP A 204 -5.28 -7.81 28.31
N GLN A 205 -5.35 -6.58 27.77
CA GLN A 205 -6.02 -6.31 26.50
C GLN A 205 -5.34 -7.03 25.31
N ILE A 206 -4.00 -7.09 25.29
CA ILE A 206 -3.25 -7.86 24.28
C ILE A 206 -3.61 -9.34 24.36
N ASN A 207 -3.72 -9.91 25.58
CA ASN A 207 -4.10 -11.30 25.77
C ASN A 207 -5.53 -11.57 25.30
N VAL A 208 -6.46 -10.65 25.56
CA VAL A 208 -7.85 -10.75 25.05
C VAL A 208 -7.85 -10.73 23.52
N ALA A 209 -7.24 -9.73 22.88
CA ALA A 209 -7.17 -9.63 21.42
C ALA A 209 -6.52 -10.87 20.77
N LYS A 210 -5.48 -11.42 21.42
CA LYS A 210 -4.84 -12.67 21.01
C LYS A 210 -5.78 -13.87 21.07
N VAL A 211 -6.57 -14.01 22.14
CA VAL A 211 -7.55 -15.09 22.30
C VAL A 211 -8.69 -14.97 21.30
N GLU A 212 -9.14 -13.74 21.02
CA GLU A 212 -10.16 -13.44 20.02
C GLU A 212 -9.65 -13.53 18.58
N ASN A 213 -8.34 -13.71 18.39
CA ASN A 213 -7.66 -13.71 17.09
C ASN A 213 -7.88 -12.39 16.31
N ASP A 214 -8.04 -11.28 17.02
CA ASP A 214 -8.07 -9.94 16.43
C ASP A 214 -6.64 -9.41 16.26
N LEU A 215 -6.04 -9.78 15.13
CA LEU A 215 -4.66 -9.47 14.79
C LEU A 215 -4.38 -7.96 14.72
N GLN A 216 -5.36 -7.16 14.29
CA GLN A 216 -5.19 -5.72 14.11
C GLN A 216 -5.22 -5.01 15.46
N THR A 217 -6.16 -5.39 16.34
CA THR A 217 -6.21 -4.87 17.71
C THR A 217 -5.00 -5.33 18.51
N GLU A 218 -4.59 -6.60 18.41
CA GLU A 218 -3.40 -7.13 19.07
C GLU A 218 -2.15 -6.33 18.67
N LEU A 219 -1.94 -6.08 17.36
CA LEU A 219 -0.80 -5.31 16.88
C LEU A 219 -0.80 -3.87 17.42
N THR A 220 -1.95 -3.18 17.39
CA THR A 220 -2.08 -1.82 17.91
C THR A 220 -1.71 -1.74 19.38
N LEU A 221 -2.26 -2.64 20.21
CA LEU A 221 -2.00 -2.68 21.64
C LEU A 221 -0.55 -3.06 21.96
N ILE A 222 0.05 -4.00 21.21
CA ILE A 222 1.47 -4.33 21.34
C ILE A 222 2.34 -3.11 21.04
N ASN A 223 2.04 -2.37 19.97
CA ASN A 223 2.81 -1.17 19.62
C ASN A 223 2.67 -0.07 20.69
N GLN A 224 1.50 0.08 21.31
CA GLN A 224 1.30 0.98 22.45
C GLN A 224 2.14 0.52 23.66
N LEU A 225 2.13 -0.77 24.00
CA LEU A 225 2.93 -1.28 25.12
C LEU A 225 4.45 -1.13 24.89
N LEU A 226 4.89 -1.23 23.63
CA LEU A 226 6.30 -1.06 23.26
C LEU A 226 6.79 0.40 23.35
N THR A 227 5.91 1.40 23.41
CA THR A 227 6.33 2.78 23.71
C THR A 227 6.74 2.94 25.19
N LEU A 228 6.11 2.16 26.07
CA LEU A 228 6.39 2.13 27.52
C LEU A 228 7.52 1.15 27.88
N THR A 229 7.59 0.02 27.16
CA THR A 229 8.53 -1.08 27.44
C THR A 229 9.30 -1.53 26.19
N PRO A 230 10.15 -0.66 25.63
CA PRO A 230 10.86 -0.91 24.38
C PRO A 230 11.87 -2.07 24.45
N GLU A 231 12.20 -2.58 25.63
CA GLU A 231 13.10 -3.72 25.85
C GLU A 231 12.44 -5.10 25.58
N ARG A 232 11.12 -5.16 25.36
CA ARG A 232 10.39 -6.43 25.18
C ARG A 232 10.54 -7.01 23.77
N GLU A 233 11.67 -7.67 23.50
CA GLU A 233 11.99 -8.26 22.19
C GLU A 233 10.95 -9.26 21.67
N ALA A 234 10.36 -10.08 22.54
CA ALA A 234 9.31 -11.02 22.14
C ALA A 234 8.07 -10.31 21.56
N LEU A 235 7.72 -9.14 22.09
CA LEU A 235 6.59 -8.34 21.59
C LEU A 235 6.94 -7.67 20.26
N LYS A 236 8.19 -7.21 20.05
CA LYS A 236 8.65 -6.71 18.75
C LYS A 236 8.53 -7.77 17.66
N GLN A 237 8.99 -8.99 17.93
CA GLN A 237 8.87 -10.11 17.00
C GLN A 237 7.41 -10.46 16.71
N ARG A 238 6.54 -10.44 17.74
CA ARG A 238 5.11 -10.66 17.53
C ARG A 238 4.48 -9.56 16.67
N ALA A 239 4.79 -8.30 16.92
CA ALA A 239 4.32 -7.18 16.11
C ALA A 239 4.71 -7.32 14.64
N GLN A 240 5.98 -7.67 14.36
CA GLN A 240 6.46 -7.92 13.00
C GLN A 240 5.69 -9.08 12.32
N THR A 241 5.45 -10.16 13.06
CA THR A 241 4.70 -11.32 12.54
C THR A 241 3.25 -10.98 12.22
N LEU A 242 2.59 -10.24 13.13
CA LEU A 242 1.21 -9.78 12.94
C LEU A 242 1.11 -8.82 11.75
N GLN A 243 2.03 -7.86 11.65
CA GLN A 243 2.10 -6.92 10.54
C GLN A 243 2.25 -7.66 9.20
N SER A 244 3.21 -8.59 9.11
CA SER A 244 3.40 -9.40 7.90
C SER A 244 2.15 -10.22 7.54
N THR A 245 1.44 -10.75 8.53
CA THR A 245 0.21 -11.51 8.32
C THR A 245 -0.92 -10.63 7.78
N LEU A 246 -1.13 -9.46 8.40
CA LEU A 246 -2.14 -8.48 7.98
C LEU A 246 -1.85 -7.93 6.57
N ASP A 247 -0.59 -7.67 6.26
CA ASP A 247 -0.17 -7.22 4.92
C ASP A 247 -0.43 -8.31 3.88
N ASN A 248 -0.11 -9.57 4.18
CA ASN A 248 -0.43 -10.68 3.30
C ASN A 248 -1.95 -10.84 3.10
N GLN A 249 -2.77 -10.70 4.15
CA GLN A 249 -4.24 -10.72 4.03
C GLN A 249 -4.77 -9.60 3.14
N LYS A 250 -4.30 -8.35 3.35
CA LYS A 250 -4.67 -7.20 2.52
C LYS A 250 -4.25 -7.39 1.07
N PHE A 251 -3.03 -7.88 0.84
CA PHE A 251 -2.52 -8.22 -0.48
C PHE A 251 -3.46 -9.22 -1.19
N GLN A 252 -3.78 -10.34 -0.55
CA GLN A 252 -4.65 -11.37 -1.13
C GLN A 252 -6.06 -10.83 -1.41
N SER A 253 -6.60 -9.99 -0.53
CA SER A 253 -7.87 -9.30 -0.75
C SER A 253 -7.82 -8.42 -2.01
N PHE A 254 -6.77 -7.63 -2.21
CA PHE A 254 -6.64 -6.80 -3.42
C PHE A 254 -6.46 -7.64 -4.70
N ILE A 255 -5.75 -8.76 -4.65
CA ILE A 255 -5.68 -9.70 -5.77
C ILE A 255 -7.08 -10.23 -6.13
N ALA A 256 -7.85 -10.69 -5.15
CA ALA A 256 -9.20 -11.19 -5.35
C ALA A 256 -10.15 -10.11 -5.90
N GLN A 257 -10.06 -8.88 -5.38
CA GLN A 257 -10.81 -7.73 -5.90
C GLN A 257 -10.46 -7.42 -7.36
N SER A 258 -9.18 -7.54 -7.73
CA SER A 258 -8.75 -7.33 -9.11
C SER A 258 -9.36 -8.36 -10.06
N TYR A 259 -9.32 -9.66 -9.71
CA TYR A 259 -9.98 -10.70 -10.51
C TYR A 259 -11.49 -10.49 -10.62
N THR A 260 -12.16 -10.18 -9.50
CA THR A 260 -13.59 -9.87 -9.49
C THR A 260 -13.91 -8.69 -10.42
N ALA A 261 -13.06 -7.67 -10.45
CA ALA A 261 -13.24 -6.53 -11.33
C ALA A 261 -13.03 -6.88 -12.82
N ILE A 262 -12.08 -7.78 -13.14
CA ILE A 262 -11.90 -8.32 -14.51
C ILE A 262 -13.16 -9.07 -14.96
N GLU A 263 -13.69 -9.95 -14.13
CA GLU A 263 -14.91 -10.74 -14.42
C GLU A 263 -16.13 -9.84 -14.69
N ASN A 264 -16.25 -8.74 -13.95
CA ASN A 264 -17.31 -7.75 -14.12
C ASN A 264 -17.03 -6.71 -15.22
N GLY A 265 -15.92 -6.84 -15.95
CA GLY A 265 -15.52 -5.92 -17.01
C GLY A 265 -15.11 -4.52 -16.54
N ARG A 266 -14.84 -4.32 -15.25
CA ARG A 266 -14.43 -3.05 -14.64
C ARG A 266 -12.91 -2.94 -14.61
N ILE A 267 -12.30 -2.77 -15.78
CA ILE A 267 -10.83 -2.86 -15.92
C ILE A 267 -10.06 -1.78 -15.16
N ASP A 268 -10.57 -0.55 -15.06
CA ASP A 268 -9.92 0.49 -14.26
C ASP A 268 -9.93 0.17 -12.76
N ALA A 269 -11.01 -0.45 -12.27
CA ALA A 269 -11.07 -0.95 -10.90
C ALA A 269 -10.08 -2.11 -10.69
N ALA A 270 -9.94 -3.01 -11.68
CA ALA A 270 -8.97 -4.11 -11.63
C ALA A 270 -7.53 -3.59 -11.52
N LYS A 271 -7.17 -2.59 -12.34
CA LYS A 271 -5.85 -1.94 -12.31
C LYS A 271 -5.59 -1.23 -10.99
N THR A 272 -6.60 -0.53 -10.44
CA THR A 272 -6.50 0.14 -9.13
C THR A 272 -6.22 -0.87 -8.01
N ALA A 273 -7.00 -1.96 -7.93
CA ALA A 273 -6.78 -3.02 -6.93
C ALA A 273 -5.41 -3.69 -7.10
N LEU A 274 -4.99 -3.97 -8.34
CA LEU A 274 -3.66 -4.51 -8.61
C LEU A 274 -2.53 -3.58 -8.15
N ASN A 275 -2.69 -2.26 -8.35
CA ASN A 275 -1.71 -1.28 -7.86
C ASN A 275 -1.64 -1.25 -6.33
N GLN A 276 -2.79 -1.36 -5.65
CA GLN A 276 -2.84 -1.45 -4.18
C GLN A 276 -2.13 -2.72 -3.68
N ALA A 277 -2.35 -3.87 -4.33
CA ALA A 277 -1.60 -5.10 -4.03
C ALA A 277 -0.09 -4.91 -4.23
N ARG A 278 0.32 -4.28 -5.34
CA ARG A 278 1.74 -4.03 -5.65
C ARG A 278 2.44 -3.14 -4.62
N ASN A 279 1.72 -2.17 -4.05
CA ASN A 279 2.26 -1.29 -3.00
C ASN A 279 2.56 -2.05 -1.69
N ILE A 280 1.90 -3.19 -1.45
CA ILE A 280 2.17 -4.05 -0.29
C ILE A 280 3.32 -5.02 -0.61
N HIS A 281 3.20 -5.77 -1.71
CA HIS A 281 4.22 -6.73 -2.13
C HIS A 281 4.48 -6.64 -3.64
N PRO A 282 5.55 -5.95 -4.08
CA PRO A 282 5.77 -5.66 -5.50
C PRO A 282 6.24 -6.86 -6.32
N ASN A 283 6.91 -7.84 -5.70
CA ASN A 283 7.64 -8.91 -6.40
C ASN A 283 6.92 -10.27 -6.36
N ARG A 284 5.61 -10.27 -6.08
CA ARG A 284 4.80 -11.50 -5.99
C ARG A 284 4.31 -11.92 -7.37
N ALA A 285 4.33 -13.22 -7.66
CA ALA A 285 3.96 -13.77 -8.96
C ALA A 285 2.50 -13.42 -9.32
N GLU A 286 1.62 -13.38 -8.32
CA GLU A 286 0.21 -13.03 -8.46
C GLU A 286 0.01 -11.65 -9.13
N ILE A 287 0.94 -10.70 -8.95
CA ILE A 287 0.88 -9.39 -9.62
C ILE A 287 1.02 -9.54 -11.14
N SER A 288 1.96 -10.39 -11.59
CA SER A 288 2.18 -10.66 -13.01
C SER A 288 0.99 -11.43 -13.61
N ASP A 289 0.43 -12.38 -12.86
CA ASP A 289 -0.70 -13.19 -13.32
C ASP A 289 -1.96 -12.34 -13.53
N VAL A 290 -2.30 -11.48 -12.57
CA VAL A 290 -3.41 -10.54 -12.70
C VAL A 290 -3.17 -9.56 -13.85
N ASN A 291 -1.95 -9.04 -14.01
CA ASN A 291 -1.62 -8.13 -15.11
C ASN A 291 -1.82 -8.81 -16.49
N SER A 292 -1.38 -10.05 -16.64
CA SER A 292 -1.63 -10.87 -17.83
C SER A 292 -3.12 -11.07 -18.08
N ALA A 293 -3.92 -11.32 -17.04
CA ALA A 293 -5.37 -11.45 -17.15
C ALA A 293 -6.05 -10.15 -17.63
N ILE A 294 -5.63 -8.99 -17.11
CA ILE A 294 -6.10 -7.68 -17.57
C ILE A 294 -5.79 -7.49 -19.06
N LEU A 295 -4.54 -7.72 -19.46
CA LEU A 295 -4.10 -7.56 -20.86
C LEU A 295 -4.86 -8.49 -21.80
N GLN A 296 -5.11 -9.73 -21.38
CA GLN A 296 -5.88 -10.70 -22.15
C GLN A 296 -7.34 -10.26 -22.29
N TYR A 297 -7.96 -9.72 -21.24
CA TYR A 297 -9.32 -9.18 -21.31
C TYR A 297 -9.40 -7.99 -22.27
N GLU A 298 -8.50 -7.02 -22.15
CA GLU A 298 -8.48 -5.84 -23.03
C GLU A 298 -8.26 -6.23 -24.49
N LYS A 299 -7.37 -7.19 -24.75
CA LYS A 299 -7.18 -7.79 -26.08
C LYS A 299 -8.48 -8.38 -26.60
N ASN A 300 -9.17 -9.20 -25.81
CA ASN A 300 -10.45 -9.79 -26.20
C ASN A 300 -11.50 -8.72 -26.52
N GLN A 301 -11.57 -7.65 -25.73
CA GLN A 301 -12.48 -6.53 -25.99
C GLN A 301 -12.17 -5.83 -27.32
N ARG A 302 -10.90 -5.51 -27.60
CA ARG A 302 -10.49 -4.92 -28.88
C ARG A 302 -10.86 -5.80 -30.07
N VAL A 303 -10.65 -7.11 -29.96
CA VAL A 303 -11.02 -8.08 -30.99
C VAL A 303 -12.54 -8.13 -31.20
N GLN A 304 -13.33 -8.22 -30.12
CA GLN A 304 -14.80 -8.27 -30.23
C GLN A 304 -15.37 -7.00 -30.84
N ASN A 305 -14.86 -5.82 -30.45
CA ASN A 305 -15.27 -4.55 -31.01
C ASN A 305 -14.94 -4.46 -32.50
N ALA A 306 -13.72 -4.84 -32.91
CA ALA A 306 -13.33 -4.86 -34.31
C ALA A 306 -14.17 -5.85 -35.14
N LEU A 307 -14.46 -7.04 -34.63
CA LEU A 307 -15.36 -8.00 -35.28
C LEU A 307 -16.79 -7.45 -35.40
N SER A 308 -17.30 -6.78 -34.37
CA SER A 308 -18.62 -6.15 -34.41
C SER A 308 -18.70 -5.05 -35.47
N ASN A 309 -17.69 -4.17 -35.51
CA ASN A 309 -17.58 -3.10 -36.50
C ASN A 309 -17.46 -3.65 -37.92
N ALA A 310 -16.67 -4.71 -38.13
CA ALA A 310 -16.57 -5.38 -39.42
C ALA A 310 -17.93 -5.93 -39.88
N ARG A 311 -18.69 -6.60 -38.99
CA ARG A 311 -20.04 -7.09 -39.31
C ARG A 311 -20.99 -5.93 -39.66
N GLN A 312 -20.95 -4.83 -38.91
CA GLN A 312 -21.78 -3.67 -39.22
C GLN A 312 -21.40 -3.05 -40.57
N ALA A 313 -20.11 -2.94 -40.89
CA ALA A 313 -19.65 -2.46 -42.19
C ALA A 313 -20.07 -3.40 -43.34
N GLU A 314 -20.03 -4.71 -43.13
CA GLU A 314 -20.50 -5.73 -44.08
C GLU A 314 -21.99 -5.53 -44.40
N THR A 315 -22.85 -5.27 -43.40
CA THR A 315 -24.28 -4.97 -43.66
C THR A 315 -24.51 -3.68 -44.46
N LYS A 316 -23.55 -2.76 -44.43
CA LYS A 316 -23.57 -1.50 -45.19
C LYS A 316 -22.84 -1.61 -46.53
N ASP A 317 -22.32 -2.79 -46.88
CA ASP A 317 -21.52 -3.04 -48.07
C ASP A 317 -20.24 -2.17 -48.16
N ASP A 318 -19.72 -1.74 -47.00
CA ASP A 318 -18.48 -0.96 -46.86
C ASP A 318 -17.27 -1.88 -46.65
N TRP A 319 -16.78 -2.43 -47.76
CA TRP A 319 -15.68 -3.42 -47.74
C TRP A 319 -14.33 -2.86 -47.32
N GLN A 320 -14.12 -1.55 -47.44
CA GLN A 320 -12.88 -0.93 -46.98
C GLN A 320 -12.84 -0.89 -45.45
N THR A 321 -13.95 -0.55 -44.80
CA THR A 321 -14.06 -0.61 -43.34
C THR A 321 -14.04 -2.06 -42.83
N VAL A 322 -14.64 -3.01 -43.55
CA VAL A 322 -14.53 -4.45 -43.24
C VAL A 322 -13.06 -4.88 -43.23
N LYS A 323 -12.31 -4.57 -44.29
CA LYS A 323 -10.88 -4.88 -44.41
C LYS A 323 -10.09 -4.34 -43.21
N THR A 324 -10.20 -3.05 -42.93
CA THR A 324 -9.42 -2.39 -41.87
C THR A 324 -9.69 -2.99 -40.48
N ASN A 325 -10.95 -3.29 -40.16
CA ASN A 325 -11.29 -3.92 -38.88
C ASN A 325 -10.78 -5.36 -38.77
N LEU A 326 -10.84 -6.14 -39.86
CA LEU A 326 -10.32 -7.52 -39.87
C LEU A 326 -8.79 -7.58 -39.79
N GLU A 327 -8.08 -6.63 -40.41
CA GLU A 327 -6.62 -6.49 -40.23
C GLU A 327 -6.26 -6.25 -38.77
N GLN A 328 -7.04 -5.43 -38.05
CA GLN A 328 -6.87 -5.23 -36.61
C GLN A 328 -7.12 -6.51 -35.80
N VAL A 329 -8.14 -7.31 -36.17
CA VAL A 329 -8.41 -8.61 -35.52
C VAL A 329 -7.24 -9.57 -35.72
N ILE A 330 -6.69 -9.68 -36.93
CA ILE A 330 -5.58 -10.59 -37.24
C ILE A 330 -4.30 -10.15 -36.53
N LYS A 331 -4.06 -8.84 -36.40
CA LYS A 331 -2.93 -8.31 -35.62
C LYS A 331 -2.94 -8.79 -34.16
N GLU A 332 -4.12 -8.80 -33.54
CA GLU A 332 -4.29 -9.27 -32.15
C GLU A 332 -4.38 -10.81 -32.07
N THR A 333 -5.00 -11.44 -33.06
CA THR A 333 -5.27 -12.89 -33.12
C THR A 333 -4.88 -13.48 -34.47
N PRO A 334 -3.57 -13.73 -34.72
CA PRO A 334 -3.09 -14.17 -36.03
C PRO A 334 -3.67 -15.50 -36.52
N ASN A 335 -4.07 -16.37 -35.59
CA ASN A 335 -4.61 -17.70 -35.88
C ASN A 335 -6.14 -17.71 -36.07
N ASN A 336 -6.79 -16.54 -36.16
CA ASN A 336 -8.24 -16.45 -36.37
C ASN A 336 -8.59 -16.70 -37.85
N GLN A 337 -8.81 -17.98 -38.20
CA GLN A 337 -9.10 -18.38 -39.57
C GLN A 337 -10.33 -17.67 -40.16
N THR A 338 -11.40 -17.50 -39.38
CA THR A 338 -12.61 -16.82 -39.83
C THR A 338 -12.35 -15.36 -40.23
N ALA A 339 -11.52 -14.65 -39.45
CA ALA A 339 -11.13 -13.28 -39.78
C ALA A 339 -10.24 -13.24 -41.04
N THR A 340 -9.30 -14.18 -41.17
CA THR A 340 -8.44 -14.32 -42.34
C THR A 340 -9.23 -14.57 -43.63
N ASP A 341 -10.19 -15.49 -43.61
CA ASP A 341 -11.03 -15.82 -44.77
C ASP A 341 -11.90 -14.63 -45.17
N LYS A 342 -12.52 -13.94 -44.20
CA LYS A 342 -13.30 -12.72 -44.46
C LYS A 342 -12.43 -11.59 -44.99
N LEU A 343 -11.18 -11.45 -44.53
CA LEU A 343 -10.26 -10.43 -45.05
C LEU A 343 -9.88 -10.72 -46.51
N ALA A 344 -9.63 -11.99 -46.86
CA ALA A 344 -9.38 -12.39 -48.24
C ALA A 344 -10.57 -12.06 -49.16
N MET A 345 -11.79 -12.33 -48.69
CA MET A 345 -13.02 -11.95 -49.38
C MET A 345 -13.13 -10.43 -49.58
N ALA A 346 -12.93 -9.64 -48.52
CA ALA A 346 -12.99 -8.18 -48.60
C ALA A 346 -11.96 -7.62 -49.60
N ASN A 347 -10.73 -8.14 -49.59
CA ASN A 347 -9.70 -7.77 -50.55
C ASN A 347 -10.08 -8.13 -51.99
N ALA A 348 -10.68 -9.30 -52.22
CA ALA A 348 -11.15 -9.71 -53.54
C ALA A 348 -12.26 -8.78 -54.05
N ILE A 349 -13.24 -8.44 -53.21
CA ILE A 349 -14.34 -7.54 -53.57
C ILE A 349 -13.81 -6.14 -53.91
N LEU A 350 -12.92 -5.58 -53.09
CA LEU A 350 -12.28 -4.28 -53.36
C LEU A 350 -11.47 -4.30 -54.66
N SER A 351 -10.69 -5.36 -54.90
CA SER A 351 -9.91 -5.50 -56.14
C SER A 351 -10.80 -5.57 -57.38
N LEU A 352 -11.91 -6.31 -57.31
CA LEU A 352 -12.87 -6.42 -58.40
C LEU A 352 -13.61 -5.09 -58.64
N ASN A 353 -14.02 -4.39 -57.58
CA ASN A 353 -14.61 -3.06 -57.69
C ASN A 353 -13.67 -2.09 -58.42
N ASN A 354 -12.40 -2.03 -58.02
CA ASN A 354 -11.42 -1.15 -58.67
C ASN A 354 -11.20 -1.50 -60.14
N LYS A 355 -11.07 -2.79 -60.47
CA LYS A 355 -10.93 -3.25 -61.87
C LYS A 355 -12.14 -2.87 -62.72
N ILE A 356 -13.35 -3.06 -62.18
CA ILE A 356 -14.58 -2.69 -62.88
C ILE A 356 -14.64 -1.18 -63.11
N ASP A 357 -14.33 -0.39 -62.08
CA ASP A 357 -14.30 1.08 -62.20
C ASP A 357 -13.32 1.55 -63.27
N ASP A 358 -12.14 0.91 -63.39
CA ASP A 358 -11.15 1.26 -64.40
C ASP A 358 -11.61 0.94 -65.84
N TYR A 359 -12.36 -0.15 -66.03
CA TYR A 359 -13.00 -0.45 -67.30
C TYR A 359 -14.11 0.56 -67.63
N LEU A 360 -14.94 0.91 -66.65
CA LEU A 360 -16.04 1.87 -66.82
C LEU A 360 -15.55 3.30 -67.10
N LYS A 361 -14.36 3.68 -66.61
CA LYS A 361 -13.71 4.96 -66.96
C LYS A 361 -13.22 5.01 -68.42
N THR A 362 -12.95 3.87 -69.05
CA THR A 362 -12.38 3.80 -70.41
C THR A 362 -13.15 2.85 -71.33
N PRO A 363 -14.48 3.05 -71.51
CA PRO A 363 -15.38 2.05 -72.08
C PRO A 363 -15.03 1.68 -73.52
N TYR A 364 -14.61 2.64 -74.35
CA TYR A 364 -14.27 2.40 -75.76
C TYR A 364 -13.07 1.45 -75.95
N ARG A 365 -12.18 1.31 -74.95
CA ARG A 365 -11.05 0.35 -75.02
C ARG A 365 -11.54 -1.10 -75.01
N LEU A 366 -12.72 -1.36 -74.47
CA LEU A 366 -13.33 -2.69 -74.40
C LEU A 366 -13.79 -3.24 -75.77
N SER A 367 -13.69 -2.44 -76.84
CA SER A 367 -13.85 -2.91 -78.23
C SER A 367 -12.71 -3.81 -78.69
N ASN A 368 -11.54 -3.71 -78.03
CA ASN A 368 -10.41 -4.62 -78.23
C ASN A 368 -10.71 -6.01 -77.67
N GLY A 369 -10.47 -7.07 -78.46
CA GLY A 369 -10.82 -8.44 -78.11
C GLY A 369 -10.20 -8.94 -76.79
N GLN A 370 -8.90 -8.69 -76.58
CA GLN A 370 -8.21 -9.13 -75.36
C GLN A 370 -8.73 -8.41 -74.11
N LEU A 371 -8.98 -7.10 -74.20
CA LEU A 371 -9.56 -6.33 -73.09
C LEU A 371 -11.01 -6.76 -72.81
N SER A 372 -11.77 -7.09 -73.85
CA SER A 372 -13.13 -7.64 -73.73
C SER A 372 -13.12 -8.97 -72.96
N GLU A 373 -12.22 -9.88 -73.29
CA GLU A 373 -12.07 -11.17 -72.59
C GLU A 373 -11.67 -11.00 -71.12
N GLN A 374 -10.73 -10.09 -70.83
CA GLN A 374 -10.35 -9.76 -69.45
C GLN A 374 -11.51 -9.17 -68.65
N ALA A 375 -12.32 -8.29 -69.26
CA ALA A 375 -13.53 -7.75 -68.65
C ALA A 375 -14.57 -8.85 -68.37
N ARG A 376 -14.79 -9.79 -69.32
CA ARG A 376 -15.65 -10.98 -69.10
C ARG A 376 -15.17 -11.84 -67.94
N SER A 377 -13.86 -12.08 -67.85
CA SER A 377 -13.27 -12.82 -66.72
C SER A 377 -13.51 -12.10 -65.39
N THR A 378 -13.36 -10.78 -65.35
CA THR A 378 -13.63 -9.95 -64.17
C THR A 378 -15.10 -10.02 -63.76
N ILE A 379 -16.03 -9.95 -64.71
CA ILE A 379 -17.47 -10.13 -64.48
C ILE A 379 -17.78 -11.51 -63.88
N ASN A 380 -17.18 -12.57 -64.43
CA ASN A 380 -17.37 -13.93 -63.93
C ASN A 380 -16.85 -14.07 -62.49
N GLN A 381 -15.67 -13.51 -62.18
CA GLN A 381 -15.12 -13.51 -60.82
C GLN A 381 -16.01 -12.74 -59.84
N ALA A 382 -16.55 -11.59 -60.25
CA ALA A 382 -17.47 -10.79 -59.43
C ALA A 382 -18.80 -11.51 -59.13
N THR A 383 -19.21 -12.46 -59.98
CA THR A 383 -20.42 -13.26 -59.76
C THR A 383 -20.32 -14.12 -58.50
N ASN A 384 -19.12 -14.54 -58.11
CA ASN A 384 -18.89 -15.34 -56.89
C ASN A 384 -19.24 -14.58 -55.60
N TYR A 385 -19.28 -13.25 -55.65
CA TYR A 385 -19.54 -12.38 -54.50
C TYR A 385 -20.93 -11.71 -54.54
N ARG A 386 -21.83 -12.21 -55.40
CA ARG A 386 -23.14 -11.58 -55.66
C ARG A 386 -24.03 -11.45 -54.42
N ASN A 387 -23.91 -12.39 -53.48
CA ASN A 387 -24.73 -12.43 -52.27
C ASN A 387 -24.10 -11.61 -51.15
N GLN A 388 -22.80 -11.34 -51.25
CA GLN A 388 -22.02 -10.65 -50.24
C GLN A 388 -22.03 -9.14 -50.52
N SER A 389 -21.84 -8.73 -51.77
CA SER A 389 -21.74 -7.31 -52.13
C SER A 389 -22.76 -6.85 -53.18
N PRO A 390 -23.84 -6.16 -52.74
CA PRO A 390 -24.81 -5.52 -53.63
C PRO A 390 -24.21 -4.46 -54.57
N SER A 391 -23.26 -3.64 -54.11
CA SER A 391 -22.59 -2.61 -54.91
C SER A 391 -21.72 -3.22 -56.00
N LEU A 392 -20.91 -4.24 -55.68
CA LEU A 392 -20.14 -4.97 -56.68
C LEU A 392 -21.07 -5.63 -57.71
N THR A 393 -22.19 -6.19 -57.25
CA THR A 393 -23.20 -6.78 -58.15
C THR A 393 -23.79 -5.75 -59.12
N THR A 394 -24.01 -4.54 -58.64
CA THR A 394 -24.53 -3.42 -59.44
C THR A 394 -23.49 -2.97 -60.47
N LYS A 395 -22.24 -2.73 -60.05
CA LYS A 395 -21.13 -2.36 -60.95
C LYS A 395 -20.83 -3.44 -61.99
N ARG A 396 -20.88 -4.71 -61.60
CA ARG A 396 -20.73 -5.86 -62.51
C ARG A 396 -21.77 -5.80 -63.63
N ARG A 397 -23.05 -5.55 -63.28
CA ARG A 397 -24.14 -5.43 -64.26
C ARG A 397 -23.95 -4.23 -65.19
N GLU A 398 -23.47 -3.11 -64.66
CA GLU A 398 -23.13 -1.93 -65.45
C GLU A 398 -22.04 -2.26 -66.48
N LEU A 399 -20.95 -2.91 -66.05
CA LEU A 399 -19.88 -3.34 -66.95
C LEU A 399 -20.37 -4.36 -67.99
N GLU A 400 -21.23 -5.31 -67.62
CA GLU A 400 -21.87 -6.24 -68.58
C GLU A 400 -22.62 -5.49 -69.69
N ASN A 401 -23.38 -4.46 -69.33
CA ASN A 401 -24.13 -3.64 -70.27
C ASN A 401 -23.20 -2.83 -71.18
N VAL A 402 -22.22 -2.12 -70.61
CA VAL A 402 -21.23 -1.34 -71.36
C VAL A 402 -20.45 -2.24 -72.32
N LEU A 403 -19.98 -3.39 -71.84
CA LEU A 403 -19.21 -4.35 -72.64
C LEU A 403 -20.01 -4.88 -73.83
N THR A 404 -21.32 -5.10 -73.63
CA THR A 404 -22.24 -5.49 -74.70
C THR A 404 -22.43 -4.37 -75.70
N ALA A 405 -22.66 -3.13 -75.22
CA ALA A 405 -22.88 -1.96 -76.05
C ALA A 405 -21.67 -1.62 -76.95
N VAL A 406 -20.46 -1.58 -76.38
CA VAL A 406 -19.22 -1.24 -77.11
C VAL A 406 -18.77 -2.31 -78.10
N ASN A 407 -19.28 -3.55 -77.99
CA ASN A 407 -18.95 -4.64 -78.91
C ASN A 407 -20.05 -4.94 -79.95
N ARG A 408 -21.19 -4.27 -79.87
CA ARG A 408 -22.23 -4.30 -80.90
C ARG A 408 -21.90 -3.31 -82.00
N THR A 409 -22.00 -3.70 -83.27
CA THR A 409 -21.90 -2.74 -84.38
C THR A 409 -23.14 -1.83 -84.39
N ILE A 410 -22.93 -0.56 -84.70
CA ILE A 410 -24.00 0.38 -84.96
C ILE A 410 -23.99 0.81 -86.43
N PRO A 411 -25.17 1.00 -87.04
CA PRO A 411 -25.28 1.56 -88.37
C PRO A 411 -24.80 3.02 -88.37
N VAL A 412 -23.87 3.30 -89.29
CA VAL A 412 -23.31 4.62 -89.55
C VAL A 412 -23.64 5.02 -90.98
N GLU A 413 -24.53 6.00 -91.12
CA GLU A 413 -24.88 6.58 -92.41
C GLU A 413 -23.82 7.61 -92.82
N VAL A 414 -23.15 7.36 -93.94
CA VAL A 414 -22.16 8.28 -94.52
C VAL A 414 -22.79 8.93 -95.74
N ARG A 415 -22.80 10.27 -95.79
CA ARG A 415 -23.33 11.05 -96.92
C ARG A 415 -22.24 11.86 -97.61
N SER A 416 -22.33 11.99 -98.93
CA SER A 416 -21.36 12.72 -99.76
C SER A 416 -21.98 13.25 -101.06
N ASP A 417 -21.15 13.70 -102.00
CA ASP A 417 -21.54 14.43 -103.22
C ASP A 417 -21.48 13.59 -104.52
N ASN A 418 -21.41 12.26 -104.42
CA ASN A 418 -21.11 11.34 -105.54
C ASN A 418 -19.79 11.62 -106.28
N LYS A 419 -18.86 12.42 -105.72
CA LYS A 419 -17.57 12.73 -106.34
C LYS A 419 -16.39 12.46 -105.42
N THR A 420 -16.60 12.60 -104.10
CA THR A 420 -15.59 12.33 -103.09
C THR A 420 -15.50 10.82 -102.82
N HIS A 421 -14.31 10.25 -102.96
CA HIS A 421 -14.03 8.87 -102.55
C HIS A 421 -13.74 8.82 -101.05
N ILE A 422 -14.57 8.07 -100.31
CA ILE A 422 -14.48 7.98 -98.85
C ILE A 422 -13.92 6.63 -98.41
N GLN A 423 -12.99 6.67 -97.46
CA GLN A 423 -12.53 5.50 -96.71
C GLN A 423 -12.55 5.77 -95.20
N VAL A 424 -12.70 4.71 -94.41
CA VAL A 424 -12.51 4.73 -92.95
C VAL A 424 -11.15 4.13 -92.66
N ARG A 425 -10.23 4.95 -92.13
CA ARG A 425 -8.85 4.51 -91.88
C ARG A 425 -8.83 3.30 -90.95
N GLY A 426 -8.06 2.27 -91.34
CA GLY A 426 -7.93 1.04 -90.56
C GLY A 426 -9.13 0.09 -90.61
N VAL A 427 -10.23 0.45 -91.31
CA VAL A 427 -11.42 -0.39 -91.45
C VAL A 427 -11.64 -0.81 -92.90
N GLY A 428 -11.69 0.14 -93.83
CA GLY A 428 -11.93 -0.17 -95.24
C GLY A 428 -12.57 0.98 -96.04
N ASN A 429 -12.92 0.68 -97.30
CA ASN A 429 -13.42 1.66 -98.26
C ASN A 429 -14.95 1.79 -98.19
N VAL A 430 -15.45 3.02 -98.10
CA VAL A 430 -16.89 3.32 -98.23
C VAL A 430 -17.25 3.48 -99.72
N GLY A 431 -16.39 4.15 -100.48
CA GLY A 431 -16.54 4.37 -101.93
C GLY A 431 -16.96 5.79 -102.29
N VAL A 432 -17.43 5.97 -103.53
CA VAL A 432 -18.05 7.21 -104.02
C VAL A 432 -19.56 7.04 -103.93
N ILE A 433 -20.21 7.84 -103.09
CA ILE A 433 -21.61 7.61 -102.66
C ILE A 433 -22.39 8.93 -102.53
N ASP A 434 -23.71 8.85 -102.56
CA ASP A 434 -24.62 9.91 -102.09
C ASP A 434 -24.95 9.68 -100.61
N ALA A 435 -25.41 8.47 -100.30
CA ALA A 435 -25.62 7.94 -98.97
C ALA A 435 -25.26 6.45 -98.95
N LYS A 436 -24.56 6.00 -97.90
CA LYS A 436 -24.28 4.59 -97.67
C LYS A 436 -24.23 4.30 -96.17
N GLU A 437 -24.91 3.24 -95.76
CA GLU A 437 -24.80 2.73 -94.39
C GLU A 437 -23.64 1.74 -94.29
N ILE A 438 -22.80 1.93 -93.27
CA ILE A 438 -21.73 1.00 -92.88
C ILE A 438 -21.92 0.59 -91.42
N GLN A 439 -21.32 -0.53 -91.01
CA GLN A 439 -21.43 -1.04 -89.65
C GLN A 439 -20.11 -0.83 -88.92
N LEU A 440 -20.10 0.00 -87.88
CA LEU A 440 -18.91 0.26 -87.06
C LEU A 440 -19.20 -0.06 -85.60
N LYS A 441 -18.22 -0.60 -84.87
CA LYS A 441 -18.33 -0.68 -83.40
C LYS A 441 -18.19 0.74 -82.81
N PRO A 442 -18.71 1.00 -81.61
CA PRO A 442 -18.39 2.22 -80.89
C PRO A 442 -16.88 2.42 -80.69
N GLY A 443 -16.38 3.64 -80.92
CA GLY A 443 -14.96 3.93 -80.87
C GLY A 443 -14.57 5.18 -81.67
N GLN A 444 -13.27 5.49 -81.68
CA GLN A 444 -12.71 6.61 -82.45
C GLN A 444 -12.37 6.15 -83.87
N TYR A 445 -12.79 6.92 -84.87
CA TYR A 445 -12.53 6.65 -86.28
C TYR A 445 -12.13 7.92 -87.02
N THR A 446 -11.28 7.77 -88.04
CA THR A 446 -10.94 8.84 -88.97
C THR A 446 -11.50 8.50 -90.36
N PHE A 447 -12.45 9.31 -90.80
CA PHE A 447 -12.97 9.28 -92.17
C PHE A 447 -12.09 10.15 -93.05
N GLU A 448 -11.66 9.61 -94.19
CA GLU A 448 -10.82 10.31 -95.15
C GLU A 448 -11.52 10.40 -96.50
N GLY A 449 -11.67 11.64 -96.98
CA GLY A 449 -12.22 11.96 -98.28
C GLY A 449 -11.10 12.34 -99.24
N LYS A 450 -11.14 11.79 -100.45
CA LYS A 450 -10.21 12.13 -101.54
C LYS A 450 -11.00 12.44 -102.80
N ARG A 451 -10.66 13.56 -103.44
CA ARG A 451 -11.23 13.96 -104.73
C ARG A 451 -10.14 14.59 -105.60
N PRO A 452 -9.91 14.11 -106.85
CA PRO A 452 -8.92 14.71 -107.74
C PRO A 452 -9.15 16.21 -107.93
N GLY A 453 -8.08 17.01 -107.79
CA GLY A 453 -8.14 18.48 -107.86
C GLY A 453 -8.56 19.17 -106.56
N PHE A 454 -8.80 18.43 -105.47
CA PHE A 454 -9.20 18.96 -104.16
C PHE A 454 -8.29 18.41 -103.04
N LYS A 455 -8.14 19.18 -101.96
CA LYS A 455 -7.42 18.74 -100.77
C LYS A 455 -8.17 17.61 -100.07
N SER A 456 -7.42 16.68 -99.48
CA SER A 456 -8.01 15.57 -98.71
C SER A 456 -8.59 16.08 -97.40
N LYS A 457 -9.75 15.58 -97.01
CA LYS A 457 -10.44 15.96 -95.77
C LYS A 457 -10.42 14.80 -94.78
N LEU A 458 -9.91 15.04 -93.57
CA LEU A 458 -9.94 14.09 -92.47
C LEU A 458 -10.97 14.55 -91.45
N VAL A 459 -11.88 13.66 -91.08
CA VAL A 459 -12.87 13.91 -90.02
C VAL A 459 -12.73 12.82 -88.99
N GLU A 460 -12.31 13.21 -87.79
CA GLU A 460 -12.27 12.36 -86.62
C GLU A 460 -13.64 12.37 -85.94
N VAL A 461 -14.21 11.18 -85.71
CA VAL A 461 -15.49 11.02 -85.04
C VAL A 461 -15.41 9.94 -83.97
N THR A 462 -16.12 10.17 -82.87
CA THR A 462 -16.40 9.13 -81.88
C THR A 462 -17.78 8.55 -82.16
N ILE A 463 -17.81 7.28 -82.54
CA ILE A 463 -19.04 6.51 -82.66
C ILE A 463 -19.49 6.14 -81.24
N PRO A 464 -20.61 6.70 -80.70
CA PRO A 464 -21.01 6.50 -79.32
C PRO A 464 -21.53 5.08 -79.08
N TYR A 465 -21.41 4.56 -77.86
CA TYR A 465 -21.94 3.23 -77.50
C TYR A 465 -23.39 3.26 -77.00
N ASP A 466 -23.90 4.44 -76.68
CA ASP A 466 -25.23 4.70 -76.11
C ASP A 466 -26.27 5.12 -77.17
N VAL A 467 -25.91 5.09 -78.45
CA VAL A 467 -26.82 5.41 -79.57
C VAL A 467 -27.12 4.18 -80.44
N SER A 468 -28.27 4.20 -81.11
CA SER A 468 -28.70 3.13 -82.03
C SER A 468 -28.27 3.33 -83.47
N ARG A 469 -27.93 4.57 -83.87
CA ARG A 469 -27.41 4.93 -85.20
C ARG A 469 -26.57 6.21 -85.14
N TYR A 470 -25.68 6.39 -86.10
CA TYR A 470 -24.88 7.60 -86.28
C TYR A 470 -24.95 8.07 -87.73
N SER A 471 -24.81 9.37 -88.00
CA SER A 471 -24.81 9.91 -89.37
C SER A 471 -23.75 10.98 -89.50
N LEU A 472 -23.02 11.00 -90.61
CA LEU A 472 -22.00 12.01 -90.92
C LEU A 472 -21.96 12.34 -92.41
N THR A 473 -21.62 13.60 -92.71
CA THR A 473 -21.44 14.08 -94.08
C THR A 473 -19.98 14.45 -94.32
N LEU A 474 -19.41 13.98 -95.42
CA LEU A 474 -18.03 14.24 -95.78
C LEU A 474 -17.92 14.58 -97.27
N VAL A 475 -17.46 15.78 -97.59
CA VAL A 475 -17.26 16.27 -98.96
C VAL A 475 -15.91 16.98 -99.04
N CYS A 476 -15.13 16.69 -100.09
CA CYS A 476 -13.93 17.45 -100.44
C CYS A 476 -14.32 18.70 -101.23
N ASP A 477 -14.30 19.84 -100.56
CA ASP A 477 -14.81 21.14 -101.01
C ASP A 477 -13.71 22.19 -101.28
N GLU A 478 -12.46 21.92 -100.87
CA GLU A 478 -11.33 22.85 -101.05
C GLU A 478 -10.43 22.45 -102.24
N PRO A 479 -10.25 23.29 -103.28
CA PRO A 479 -9.38 22.98 -104.42
C PRO A 479 -7.88 23.01 -104.03
N ILE A 480 -7.04 22.31 -104.82
CA ILE A 480 -5.56 22.26 -104.65
C ILE A 480 -4.91 23.54 -105.14
#